data_AF-A0A2U1KKM9-F1
#
_entry.id   AF-A0A2U1KKM9-F1
#
_cell.length_a   1.000
_cell.length_b   1.000
_cell.length_c   1.000
_cell.angle_alpha   90.00
_cell.angle_beta   90.00
_cell.angle_gamma   90.00
#
_symmetry.space_group_name_H-M   'P 1'
#
loop_
_entity.id
_entity.type
_entity.pdbx_description
1 polymer ?
#
loop_
_entity_poly.entity_id
_entity_poly.type
_entity_poly.pdbx_seq_one_letter_code
_entity_poly.pdbx_strand_id
1 'polypeptide(L)'
;MTYLGVPVGGNMSRCNNWEAVVTKFTSKLSLWKARLLSVGGRLSLIKSVLGNLPTYFMSLYYMPAAIRSKLESLRQNFFIGSELGDRKMAWVSWNTCLASKELGGLGIGSIHALNVGLLFKWIWRFLHNQSDLWISVIKGIYGCSGGIFGENFARSCHSPWSGILSMIKKLKHKGIDLMALCKRKLGNGESILFWEDVWWGNQTLKNLYPGIHMLDSHKDCCVAHRLPPHEWNTVLRRDPRGGIEASQFNELRLHIESILGHGLQIFTRVSRLPRFGFWMIRTS
;
A
#
# COMPACT_ATOMS: atom_id res chain seq x y z
N MET A 1 7.83 -27.38 9.76
CA MET A 1 6.94 -27.74 8.64
C MET A 1 7.06 -26.69 7.53
N THR A 2 7.11 -27.12 6.27
CA THR A 2 7.12 -26.23 5.09
C THR A 2 5.80 -26.36 4.36
N TYR A 3 5.10 -25.25 4.12
CA TYR A 3 3.86 -25.21 3.36
C TYR A 3 4.07 -24.37 2.10
N LEU A 4 3.76 -24.94 0.93
CA LEU A 4 3.99 -24.32 -0.38
C LEU A 4 5.43 -23.78 -0.55
N GLY A 5 6.40 -24.47 0.05
CA GLY A 5 7.82 -24.09 0.01
C GLY A 5 8.22 -22.94 0.94
N VAL A 6 7.33 -22.44 1.79
CA VAL A 6 7.63 -21.44 2.83
C VAL A 6 7.65 -22.13 4.21
N PRO A 7 8.65 -21.86 5.07
CA PRO A 7 8.63 -22.36 6.44
C PRO A 7 7.51 -21.69 7.25
N VAL A 8 6.52 -22.47 7.67
CA VAL A 8 5.40 -21.95 8.49
C VAL A 8 5.87 -21.78 9.93
N GLY A 9 5.57 -20.64 10.53
CA GLY A 9 6.02 -20.29 11.89
C GLY A 9 7.50 -19.85 11.97
N GLY A 10 8.20 -19.79 10.84
CA GLY A 10 9.56 -19.26 10.77
C GLY A 10 9.57 -17.73 10.85
N ASN A 11 10.55 -17.17 11.57
CA ASN A 11 10.74 -15.73 11.59
C ASN A 11 11.37 -15.24 10.28
N MET A 12 10.54 -14.78 9.34
CA MET A 12 10.96 -14.32 8.01
C MET A 12 11.76 -13.01 8.03
N SER A 13 12.00 -12.39 9.19
CA SER A 13 12.99 -11.31 9.30
C SER A 13 14.44 -11.85 9.28
N ARG A 14 14.64 -13.15 9.52
CA ARG A 14 15.96 -13.79 9.49
C ARG A 14 16.34 -14.21 8.07
N CYS A 15 17.58 -13.93 7.68
CA CYS A 15 18.13 -14.25 6.37
C CYS A 15 18.04 -15.75 6.03
N ASN A 16 18.28 -16.63 7.00
CA ASN A 16 18.31 -18.09 6.79
C ASN A 16 17.00 -18.64 6.20
N ASN A 17 15.86 -18.03 6.55
CA ASN A 17 14.55 -18.48 6.06
C ASN A 17 14.28 -18.09 4.60
N TRP A 18 15.15 -17.28 3.99
CA TRP A 18 15.11 -16.92 2.58
C TRP A 18 16.08 -17.73 1.72
N GLU A 19 16.86 -18.63 2.31
CA GLU A 19 17.88 -19.38 1.56
C GLU A 19 17.23 -20.22 0.45
N ALA A 20 16.02 -20.75 0.66
CA ALA A 20 15.28 -21.45 -0.39
C ALA A 20 15.04 -20.59 -1.65
N VAL A 21 14.82 -19.28 -1.48
CA VAL A 21 14.67 -18.34 -2.60
C VAL A 21 16.02 -18.10 -3.26
N VAL A 22 17.07 -17.90 -2.47
CA VAL A 22 18.44 -17.70 -2.97
C VAL A 22 18.91 -18.92 -3.77
N THR A 23 18.72 -20.14 -3.25
CA THR A 23 19.08 -21.39 -3.94
C THR A 23 18.34 -21.53 -5.26
N LYS A 24 17.05 -21.15 -5.32
CA LYS A 24 16.29 -21.13 -6.59
C LYS A 24 16.83 -20.11 -7.59
N PHE A 25 17.30 -18.95 -7.14
CA PHE A 25 17.98 -17.99 -8.00
C PHE A 25 19.27 -18.57 -8.55
N THR A 26 20.13 -19.08 -7.66
CA THR A 26 21.43 -19.65 -8.02
C THR A 26 21.27 -20.83 -8.97
N SER A 27 20.29 -21.71 -8.77
CA SER A 27 20.06 -22.85 -9.66
C SER A 27 19.58 -22.46 -11.05
N LYS A 28 18.74 -21.42 -11.17
CA LYS A 28 18.37 -20.88 -12.49
C LYS A 28 19.55 -20.20 -13.17
N LEU A 29 20.35 -19.45 -12.42
CA LEU A 29 21.54 -18.78 -12.93
C LEU A 29 22.62 -19.76 -13.37
N SER A 30 22.82 -20.88 -12.67
CA SER A 30 23.79 -21.90 -13.06
C SER A 30 23.38 -22.66 -14.33
N LEU A 31 22.08 -22.85 -14.55
CA LEU A 31 21.54 -23.42 -15.78
C LEU A 31 21.73 -22.48 -16.99
N TRP A 32 21.65 -21.17 -16.77
CA TRP A 32 21.81 -20.19 -17.84
C TRP A 32 23.26 -19.76 -17.99
N LYS A 33 23.93 -20.26 -19.03
CA LYS A 33 25.25 -19.76 -19.41
C LYS A 33 25.12 -18.34 -19.94
N ALA A 34 25.38 -17.36 -19.07
CA ALA A 34 25.24 -15.93 -19.40
C ALA A 34 26.06 -15.52 -20.63
N ARG A 35 27.20 -16.19 -20.89
CA ARG A 35 28.05 -15.97 -22.07
C ARG A 35 27.41 -16.35 -23.40
N LEU A 36 26.46 -17.28 -23.39
CA LEU A 36 25.78 -17.76 -24.61
C LEU A 36 24.56 -16.90 -24.96
N LEU A 37 24.22 -15.91 -24.13
CA LEU A 37 23.02 -15.12 -24.26
C LEU A 37 23.36 -13.68 -24.65
N SER A 38 22.58 -13.13 -25.58
CA SER A 38 22.64 -11.70 -25.89
C SER A 38 22.26 -10.86 -24.66
N VAL A 39 22.64 -9.58 -24.65
CA VAL A 39 22.24 -8.64 -23.60
C VAL A 39 20.71 -8.59 -23.46
N GLY A 40 20.01 -8.59 -24.60
CA GLY A 40 18.53 -8.64 -24.65
C GLY A 40 17.96 -9.93 -24.07
N GLY A 41 18.56 -11.09 -24.38
CA GLY A 41 18.12 -12.38 -23.82
C GLY A 41 18.28 -12.43 -22.30
N ARG A 42 19.41 -11.96 -21.77
CA ARG A 42 19.65 -11.85 -20.32
C ARG A 42 18.65 -10.91 -19.65
N LEU A 43 18.40 -9.74 -20.25
CA LEU A 43 17.41 -8.79 -19.75
C LEU A 43 16.01 -9.41 -19.65
N SER A 44 15.59 -10.12 -20.70
CA SER A 44 14.30 -10.80 -20.74
C SER A 44 14.17 -11.84 -19.64
N LEU A 45 15.18 -12.69 -19.43
CA LEU A 45 15.18 -13.70 -18.36
C LEU A 45 15.17 -13.10 -16.96
N ILE A 46 15.90 -11.99 -16.73
CA ILE A 46 15.88 -11.27 -15.46
C ILE A 46 14.46 -10.79 -15.14
N LYS A 47 13.77 -10.22 -16.13
CA LYS A 47 12.42 -9.69 -15.96
C LYS A 47 11.38 -10.79 -15.79
N SER A 48 11.36 -11.77 -16.70
CA SER A 48 10.30 -12.78 -16.76
C SER A 48 10.45 -13.86 -15.69
N VAL A 49 11.67 -14.21 -15.31
CA VAL A 49 11.93 -15.30 -14.36
C VAL A 49 12.43 -14.76 -13.03
N LEU A 50 13.59 -14.09 -12.99
CA LEU A 50 14.20 -13.69 -11.71
C LEU A 50 13.36 -12.67 -10.94
N GLY A 51 12.65 -11.77 -11.63
CA GLY A 51 11.70 -10.84 -11.00
C GLY A 51 10.52 -11.55 -10.34
N ASN A 52 10.08 -12.68 -10.91
CA ASN A 52 8.89 -13.40 -10.47
C ASN A 52 9.16 -14.49 -9.42
N LEU A 53 10.36 -15.10 -9.42
CA LEU A 53 10.74 -16.17 -8.49
C LEU A 53 10.49 -15.85 -7.00
N PRO A 54 10.85 -14.66 -6.47
CA PRO A 54 10.65 -14.36 -5.05
C PRO A 54 9.24 -13.85 -4.74
N THR A 55 8.36 -13.68 -5.74
CA THR A 55 7.07 -12.96 -5.60
C THR A 55 6.18 -13.54 -4.52
N TYR A 56 6.12 -14.87 -4.39
CA TYR A 56 5.32 -15.52 -3.36
C TYR A 56 5.76 -15.08 -1.95
N PHE A 57 7.06 -15.18 -1.65
CA PHE A 57 7.62 -14.76 -0.36
C PHE A 57 7.48 -13.25 -0.15
N MET A 58 7.78 -12.46 -1.18
CA MET A 58 7.68 -11.00 -1.14
C MET A 58 6.25 -10.49 -0.94
N SER A 59 5.26 -11.26 -1.37
CA SER A 59 3.85 -10.89 -1.18
C SER A 59 3.37 -11.08 0.26
N LEU A 60 4.09 -11.88 1.07
CA LEU A 60 3.70 -12.21 2.45
C LEU A 60 4.60 -11.54 3.49
N TYR A 61 5.88 -11.36 3.18
CA TYR A 61 6.89 -10.93 4.13
C TYR A 61 7.73 -9.77 3.63
N TYR A 62 8.10 -8.88 4.56
CA TYR A 62 9.08 -7.83 4.29
C TYR A 62 10.49 -8.41 4.24
N MET A 63 11.18 -8.19 3.13
CA MET A 63 12.46 -8.82 2.85
C MET A 63 13.62 -8.15 3.64
N PRO A 64 14.48 -8.93 4.31
CA PRO A 64 15.68 -8.41 4.96
C PRO A 64 16.63 -7.75 3.95
N ALA A 65 17.27 -6.65 4.36
CA ALA A 65 18.15 -5.86 3.49
C ALA A 65 19.32 -6.68 2.90
N ALA A 66 19.89 -7.61 3.67
CA ALA A 66 20.98 -8.47 3.23
C ALA A 66 20.55 -9.43 2.10
N ILE A 67 19.38 -10.04 2.22
CA ILE A 67 18.82 -10.93 1.17
C ILE A 67 18.50 -10.12 -0.08
N ARG A 68 17.88 -8.95 0.08
CA ARG A 68 17.61 -8.04 -1.03
C ARG A 68 18.90 -7.70 -1.78
N SER A 69 19.95 -7.28 -1.07
CA SER A 69 21.24 -6.94 -1.70
C SER A 69 21.85 -8.15 -2.40
N LYS A 70 21.82 -9.34 -1.78
CA LYS A 70 22.32 -10.59 -2.38
C LYS A 70 21.59 -10.92 -3.68
N LEU A 71 20.26 -10.83 -3.71
CA LEU A 71 19.46 -11.11 -4.92
C LEU A 71 19.68 -10.07 -6.02
N GLU A 72 19.79 -8.78 -5.68
CA GLU A 72 20.11 -7.74 -6.66
C GLU A 72 21.51 -7.91 -7.24
N SER A 73 22.52 -8.25 -6.42
CA SER A 73 23.87 -8.55 -6.90
C SER A 73 23.88 -9.74 -7.86
N LEU A 74 23.11 -10.79 -7.59
CA LEU A 74 22.97 -11.93 -8.50
C LEU A 74 22.35 -11.52 -9.86
N ARG A 75 21.32 -10.68 -9.85
CA ARG A 75 20.70 -10.14 -11.07
C ARG A 75 21.67 -9.27 -11.86
N GLN A 76 22.42 -8.41 -11.17
CA GLN A 76 23.43 -7.53 -11.78
C GLN A 76 24.56 -8.33 -12.42
N ASN A 77 25.13 -9.30 -11.69
CA ASN A 77 26.21 -10.15 -12.17
C ASN A 77 25.79 -10.94 -13.42
N PHE A 78 24.58 -11.49 -13.41
CA PHE A 78 24.03 -12.18 -14.57
C PHE A 78 23.82 -11.23 -15.77
N PHE A 79 23.31 -10.02 -15.53
CA PHE A 79 23.12 -9.02 -16.59
C PHE A 79 24.43 -8.62 -17.27
N ILE A 80 25.49 -8.38 -16.48
CA ILE A 80 26.83 -8.08 -17.00
C ILE A 80 27.44 -9.32 -17.68
N GLY A 81 27.07 -10.52 -17.21
CA GLY A 81 27.56 -11.80 -17.71
C GLY A 81 28.89 -12.18 -17.09
N SER A 82 29.09 -11.82 -15.82
CA SER A 82 30.17 -12.34 -14.99
C SER A 82 29.84 -13.77 -14.59
N GLU A 83 30.77 -14.70 -14.84
CA GLU A 83 30.73 -16.06 -14.29
C GLU A 83 31.49 -16.10 -12.95
N LEU A 84 31.34 -17.20 -12.19
CA LEU A 84 32.03 -17.39 -10.92
C LEU A 84 33.55 -17.29 -11.12
N GLY A 85 34.16 -16.22 -10.60
CA GLY A 85 35.60 -15.94 -10.70
C GLY A 85 35.97 -14.81 -11.67
N ASP A 86 35.07 -14.39 -12.55
CA ASP A 86 35.31 -13.31 -13.52
C ASP A 86 34.75 -11.97 -13.02
N ARG A 87 35.62 -10.99 -12.76
CA ARG A 87 35.20 -9.59 -12.55
C ARG A 87 35.10 -8.87 -13.89
N LYS A 88 33.88 -8.75 -14.42
CA LYS A 88 33.61 -7.90 -15.58
C LYS A 88 33.25 -6.48 -15.15
N MET A 89 33.78 -5.49 -15.87
CA MET A 89 33.51 -4.08 -15.61
C MET A 89 32.07 -3.74 -16.01
N ALA A 90 31.34 -3.09 -15.09
CA ALA A 90 29.97 -2.64 -15.33
C ALA A 90 29.99 -1.29 -16.06
N TRP A 91 29.60 -1.27 -17.33
CA TRP A 91 29.53 -0.03 -18.13
C TRP A 91 28.37 0.89 -17.75
N VAL A 92 27.32 0.34 -17.13
CA VAL A 92 26.12 1.06 -16.74
C VAL A 92 25.82 0.76 -15.27
N SER A 93 25.45 1.77 -14.51
CA SER A 93 25.07 1.60 -13.11
C SER A 93 23.83 0.71 -12.99
N TRP A 94 23.81 -0.19 -12.00
CA TRP A 94 22.65 -1.07 -11.79
C TRP A 94 21.37 -0.27 -11.51
N ASN A 95 21.47 0.84 -10.78
CA ASN A 95 20.33 1.72 -10.50
C ASN A 95 19.71 2.30 -11.79
N THR A 96 20.54 2.67 -12.77
CA THR A 96 20.06 3.09 -14.10
C THR A 96 19.34 1.96 -14.82
N CYS A 97 19.84 0.72 -14.71
CA CYS A 97 19.15 -0.45 -15.28
C CYS A 97 17.80 -0.73 -14.61
N LEU A 98 17.68 -0.47 -13.31
CA LEU A 98 16.44 -0.66 -12.54
C LEU A 98 15.37 0.38 -12.87
N ALA A 99 15.76 1.62 -13.20
CA ALA A 99 14.86 2.73 -13.50
C ALA A 99 13.90 2.41 -14.66
N SER A 100 12.74 3.07 -14.70
CA SER A 100 11.74 2.88 -15.76
C SER A 100 12.28 3.34 -17.12
N LYS A 101 11.70 2.82 -18.20
CA LYS A 101 12.04 3.27 -19.57
C LYS A 101 11.75 4.75 -19.79
N GLU A 102 10.71 5.26 -19.13
CA GLU A 102 10.32 6.69 -19.15
C GLU A 102 11.41 7.59 -18.56
N LEU A 103 12.15 7.09 -17.57
CA LEU A 103 13.29 7.78 -16.95
C LEU A 103 14.63 7.44 -17.62
N GLY A 104 14.61 6.87 -18.84
CA GLY A 104 15.82 6.49 -19.58
C GLY A 104 16.50 5.20 -19.08
N GLY A 105 15.85 4.43 -18.20
CA GLY A 105 16.36 3.15 -17.69
C GLY A 105 15.92 1.94 -18.51
N LEU A 106 16.37 0.74 -18.11
CA LEU A 106 16.01 -0.51 -18.80
C LEU A 106 14.65 -1.08 -18.35
N GLY A 107 14.05 -0.56 -17.28
CA GLY A 107 12.77 -0.99 -16.73
C GLY A 107 12.82 -2.39 -16.11
N ILE A 108 13.95 -2.76 -15.49
CA ILE A 108 14.11 -4.05 -14.79
C ILE A 108 13.28 -4.10 -13.50
N GLY A 109 13.15 -2.97 -12.80
CA GLY A 109 12.44 -2.87 -11.54
C GLY A 109 13.23 -3.43 -10.36
N SER A 110 13.23 -2.67 -9.26
CA SER A 110 13.88 -3.06 -8.01
C SER A 110 13.05 -4.11 -7.26
N ILE A 111 13.71 -5.16 -6.75
CA ILE A 111 13.12 -6.14 -5.82
C ILE A 111 12.53 -5.42 -4.60
N HIS A 112 13.18 -4.35 -4.13
CA HIS A 112 12.67 -3.59 -2.99
C HIS A 112 11.32 -2.96 -3.28
N ALA A 113 11.23 -2.25 -4.42
CA ALA A 113 10.01 -1.57 -4.82
C ALA A 113 8.87 -2.58 -5.04
N LEU A 114 9.18 -3.74 -5.63
CA LEU A 114 8.22 -4.82 -5.82
C LEU A 114 7.73 -5.40 -4.48
N ASN A 115 8.63 -5.69 -3.54
CA ASN A 115 8.25 -6.17 -2.21
C ASN A 115 7.39 -5.15 -1.45
N VAL A 116 7.77 -3.87 -1.46
CA VAL A 116 6.99 -2.80 -0.83
C VAL A 116 5.59 -2.70 -1.45
N GLY A 117 5.49 -2.69 -2.79
CA GLY A 117 4.20 -2.61 -3.48
C GLY A 117 3.30 -3.81 -3.21
N LEU A 118 3.86 -5.03 -3.20
CA LEU A 118 3.10 -6.25 -2.90
C LEU A 118 2.61 -6.30 -1.45
N LEU A 119 3.37 -5.78 -0.49
CA LEU A 119 2.93 -5.71 0.90
C LEU A 119 1.92 -4.59 1.12
N PHE A 120 2.06 -3.47 0.41
CA PHE A 120 1.11 -2.37 0.46
C PHE A 120 -0.30 -2.79 0.01
N LYS A 121 -0.41 -3.78 -0.89
CA LYS A 121 -1.69 -4.42 -1.23
C LYS A 121 -2.45 -4.93 0.00
N TRP A 122 -1.78 -5.46 1.02
CA TRP A 122 -2.44 -5.95 2.23
C TRP A 122 -2.99 -4.81 3.09
N ILE A 123 -2.26 -3.70 3.15
CA ILE A 123 -2.72 -2.48 3.82
C ILE A 123 -3.95 -1.94 3.09
N TRP A 124 -3.90 -1.87 1.76
CA TRP A 124 -5.05 -1.49 0.96
C TRP A 124 -6.25 -2.41 1.21
N ARG A 125 -6.05 -3.74 1.23
CA ARG A 125 -7.12 -4.71 1.53
C ARG A 125 -7.69 -4.53 2.94
N PHE A 126 -6.85 -4.26 3.93
CA PHE A 126 -7.28 -4.00 5.30
C PHE A 126 -8.15 -2.73 5.40
N LEU A 127 -7.79 -1.69 4.65
CA LEU A 127 -8.54 -0.43 4.64
C LEU A 127 -9.85 -0.54 3.84
N HIS A 128 -9.87 -1.36 2.79
CA HIS A 128 -11.00 -1.46 1.86
C HIS A 128 -12.03 -2.50 2.28
N ASN A 129 -11.61 -3.70 2.65
CA ASN A 129 -12.50 -4.77 3.08
C ASN A 129 -12.56 -4.76 4.61
N GLN A 130 -13.74 -4.86 5.21
CA GLN A 130 -13.86 -4.96 6.68
C GLN A 130 -14.42 -6.30 7.16
N SER A 131 -14.95 -7.12 6.24
CA SER A 131 -15.66 -8.37 6.53
C SER A 131 -14.79 -9.63 6.53
N ASP A 132 -13.54 -9.55 6.08
CA ASP A 132 -12.68 -10.74 5.96
C ASP A 132 -12.20 -11.22 7.34
N LEU A 133 -12.22 -12.53 7.60
CA LEU A 133 -11.84 -13.10 8.90
C LEU A 133 -10.43 -12.69 9.38
N TRP A 134 -9.46 -12.63 8.47
CA TRP A 134 -8.09 -12.23 8.81
C TRP A 134 -8.03 -10.79 9.33
N ILE A 135 -8.94 -9.92 8.91
CA ILE A 135 -9.03 -8.53 9.35
C ILE A 135 -9.52 -8.48 10.79
N SER A 136 -10.50 -9.30 11.15
CA SER A 136 -10.95 -9.45 12.54
C SER A 136 -9.83 -9.92 13.46
N VAL A 137 -9.00 -10.87 13.01
CA VAL A 137 -7.80 -11.31 13.75
C VAL A 137 -6.81 -10.16 13.93
N ILE A 138 -6.49 -9.43 12.87
CA ILE A 138 -5.58 -8.27 12.96
C ILE A 138 -6.15 -7.19 13.88
N LYS A 139 -7.46 -6.90 13.80
CA LYS A 139 -8.13 -5.94 14.68
C LYS A 139 -8.10 -6.39 16.15
N GLY A 140 -8.26 -7.68 16.41
CA GLY A 140 -8.16 -8.25 17.76
C GLY A 140 -6.76 -8.14 18.36
N ILE A 141 -5.71 -8.27 17.54
CA ILE A 141 -4.31 -8.24 18.02
C ILE A 141 -3.75 -6.80 18.07
N TYR A 142 -4.04 -5.98 17.06
CA TYR A 142 -3.45 -4.65 16.85
C TYR A 142 -4.43 -3.48 17.06
N GLY A 143 -5.67 -3.76 17.46
CA GLY A 143 -6.73 -2.77 17.62
C GLY A 143 -7.48 -2.46 16.32
N CYS A 144 -8.58 -1.71 16.42
CA CYS A 144 -9.51 -1.45 15.31
C CYS A 144 -8.85 -0.85 14.05
N SER A 145 -7.77 -0.09 14.21
CA SER A 145 -6.99 0.52 13.13
C SER A 145 -5.87 -0.36 12.59
N GLY A 146 -5.70 -1.58 13.11
CA GLY A 146 -4.62 -2.49 12.75
C GLY A 146 -3.23 -1.97 13.10
N GLY A 147 -3.13 -0.97 13.99
CA GLY A 147 -1.88 -0.29 14.33
C GLY A 147 -1.31 0.60 13.22
N ILE A 148 -2.01 0.80 12.10
CA ILE A 148 -1.51 1.58 10.95
C ILE A 148 -1.26 3.04 11.31
N PHE A 149 -2.14 3.62 12.13
CA PHE A 149 -2.11 5.02 12.54
C PHE A 149 -1.53 5.23 13.95
N GLY A 150 -1.21 4.16 14.68
CA GLY A 150 -0.69 4.23 16.04
C GLY A 150 0.83 4.38 16.09
N GLU A 151 1.34 5.11 17.08
CA GLU A 151 2.78 5.33 17.25
C GLU A 151 3.51 4.16 17.93
N ASN A 152 2.77 3.35 18.70
CA ASN A 152 3.30 2.30 19.58
C ASN A 152 2.86 0.90 19.13
N PHE A 153 3.77 0.15 18.50
CA PHE A 153 3.60 -1.27 18.19
C PHE A 153 3.86 -2.13 19.43
N ALA A 154 3.03 -2.00 20.45
CA ALA A 154 3.09 -2.90 21.58
C ALA A 154 2.50 -4.26 21.15
N ARG A 155 3.30 -5.33 21.28
CA ARG A 155 2.91 -6.74 21.56
C ARG A 155 3.11 -7.84 20.49
N SER A 156 3.68 -7.61 19.30
CA SER A 156 4.13 -8.76 18.49
C SER A 156 5.26 -8.43 17.52
N CYS A 157 6.49 -8.59 18.00
CA CYS A 157 7.72 -8.24 17.26
C CYS A 157 7.99 -9.11 16.02
N HIS A 158 7.19 -10.16 15.77
CA HIS A 158 7.54 -11.20 14.80
C HIS A 158 6.39 -11.65 13.88
N SER A 159 5.27 -10.94 13.87
CA SER A 159 4.20 -11.26 12.92
C SER A 159 4.50 -10.71 11.51
N PRO A 160 3.93 -11.32 10.45
CA PRO A 160 4.01 -10.74 9.11
C PRO A 160 3.47 -9.29 9.07
N TRP A 161 2.38 -9.04 9.79
CA TRP A 161 1.72 -7.73 9.86
C TRP A 161 2.62 -6.66 10.50
N SER A 162 3.35 -6.99 11.58
CA SER A 162 4.27 -6.03 12.20
C SER A 162 5.47 -5.72 11.31
N GLY A 163 5.89 -6.67 10.46
CA GLY A 163 6.86 -6.42 9.39
C GLY A 163 6.36 -5.38 8.38
N ILE A 164 5.10 -5.45 7.96
CA ILE A 164 4.47 -4.48 7.05
C ILE A 164 4.37 -3.10 7.72
N LEU A 165 3.94 -3.03 8.97
CA LEU A 165 3.85 -1.77 9.71
C LEU A 165 5.24 -1.13 9.91
N SER A 166 6.25 -1.93 10.24
CA SER A 166 7.65 -1.48 10.34
C SER A 166 8.16 -0.92 9.01
N MET A 167 7.82 -1.56 7.89
CA MET A 167 8.14 -1.07 6.56
C MET A 167 7.51 0.30 6.29
N ILE A 168 6.21 0.48 6.58
CA ILE A 168 5.54 1.78 6.40
C ILE A 168 6.22 2.86 7.23
N LYS A 169 6.48 2.59 8.52
CA LYS A 169 7.16 3.55 9.41
C LYS A 169 8.54 3.92 8.88
N LYS A 170 9.33 2.95 8.43
CA LYS A 170 10.66 3.19 7.83
C LYS A 170 10.58 4.03 6.56
N LEU A 171 9.55 3.86 5.73
CA LEU A 171 9.35 4.66 4.52
C LEU A 171 8.88 6.08 4.86
N LYS A 172 7.99 6.23 5.84
CA LYS A 172 7.55 7.54 6.34
C LYS A 172 8.72 8.35 6.89
N HIS A 173 9.62 7.74 7.67
CA HIS A 173 10.86 8.39 8.14
C HIS A 173 11.81 8.79 7.00
N LYS A 174 11.72 8.14 5.83
CA LYS A 174 12.47 8.51 4.63
C LYS A 174 11.74 9.52 3.74
N GLY A 175 10.64 10.10 4.21
CA GLY A 175 9.84 11.08 3.48
C GLY A 175 8.86 10.48 2.47
N ILE A 176 8.68 9.16 2.44
CA ILE A 176 7.74 8.48 1.55
C ILE A 176 6.50 8.09 2.36
N ASP A 177 5.48 8.93 2.32
CA ASP A 177 4.19 8.61 2.95
C ASP A 177 3.30 7.79 2.00
N LEU A 178 3.36 6.47 2.14
CA LEU A 178 2.50 5.56 1.38
C LEU A 178 1.01 5.73 1.72
N MET A 179 0.68 6.18 2.94
CA MET A 179 -0.71 6.36 3.36
C MET A 179 -1.35 7.57 2.69
N ALA A 180 -0.56 8.58 2.32
CA ALA A 180 -1.02 9.71 1.52
C ALA A 180 -1.52 9.30 0.11
N LEU A 181 -1.09 8.13 -0.40
CA LEU A 181 -1.59 7.56 -1.64
C LEU A 181 -2.98 6.92 -1.48
N CYS A 182 -3.36 6.55 -0.25
CA CYS A 182 -4.67 6.00 0.06
C CYS A 182 -5.69 7.12 0.26
N LYS A 183 -6.29 7.59 -0.83
CA LYS A 183 -7.46 8.48 -0.75
C LYS A 183 -8.72 7.65 -0.52
N ARG A 184 -9.42 7.90 0.60
CA ARG A 184 -10.75 7.35 0.83
C ARG A 184 -11.73 8.03 -0.12
N LYS A 185 -12.49 7.25 -0.88
CA LYS A 185 -13.64 7.75 -1.62
C LYS A 185 -14.90 7.43 -0.83
N LEU A 186 -15.86 8.35 -0.87
CA LEU A 186 -17.15 8.15 -0.25
C LEU A 186 -17.88 6.97 -0.93
N GLY A 187 -18.08 5.89 -0.17
CA GLY A 187 -18.89 4.74 -0.58
C GLY A 187 -20.30 4.86 -0.01
N ASN A 188 -20.74 3.85 0.75
CA ASN A 188 -22.01 3.89 1.48
C ASN A 188 -22.02 4.89 2.66
N GLY A 189 -20.86 5.35 3.11
CA GLY A 189 -20.71 6.35 4.18
C GLY A 189 -20.82 5.80 5.61
N GLU A 190 -20.99 4.48 5.80
CA GLU A 190 -21.26 3.89 7.13
C GLU A 190 -20.02 3.80 8.03
N SER A 191 -18.83 3.85 7.43
CA SER A 191 -17.55 3.71 8.12
C SER A 191 -16.74 5.01 8.18
N ILE A 192 -17.34 6.12 7.75
CA ILE A 192 -16.70 7.44 7.63
C ILE A 192 -17.43 8.39 8.57
N LEU A 193 -16.71 9.00 9.50
CA LEU A 193 -17.26 10.03 10.38
C LEU A 193 -17.50 11.31 9.61
N PHE A 194 -18.68 11.89 9.75
CA PHE A 194 -19.09 13.06 8.96
C PHE A 194 -18.19 14.28 9.22
N TRP A 195 -17.76 14.50 10.46
CA TRP A 195 -16.97 15.68 10.82
C TRP A 195 -15.47 15.46 10.88
N GLU A 196 -15.05 14.29 11.38
CA GLU A 196 -13.64 14.02 11.74
C GLU A 196 -12.84 13.42 10.58
N ASP A 197 -13.48 12.73 9.62
CA ASP A 197 -12.78 12.15 8.48
C ASP A 197 -12.77 13.12 7.28
N VAL A 198 -11.68 13.09 6.50
CA VAL A 198 -11.60 13.77 5.20
C VAL A 198 -12.27 12.89 4.14
N TRP A 199 -13.55 13.14 3.89
CA TRP A 199 -14.32 12.41 2.87
C TRP A 199 -14.70 13.26 1.67
N TRP A 200 -14.46 14.57 1.75
CA TRP A 200 -14.63 15.51 0.66
C TRP A 200 -13.54 16.59 0.70
N GLY A 201 -12.95 16.92 -0.46
CA GLY A 201 -11.85 17.87 -0.55
C GLY A 201 -10.54 17.38 0.09
N ASN A 202 -9.78 18.29 0.70
CA ASN A 202 -8.46 18.03 1.29
C ASN A 202 -8.41 18.23 2.82
N GLN A 203 -9.51 18.65 3.45
CA GLN A 203 -9.59 18.95 4.88
C GLN A 203 -10.89 18.40 5.47
N THR A 204 -10.93 18.25 6.80
CA THR A 204 -12.12 17.76 7.50
C THR A 204 -13.22 18.82 7.52
N LEU A 205 -14.49 18.40 7.48
CA LEU A 205 -15.61 19.36 7.55
C LEU A 205 -15.63 20.15 8.86
N LYS A 206 -15.10 19.56 9.94
CA LYS A 206 -14.92 20.23 11.22
C LYS A 206 -14.03 21.47 11.14
N ASN A 207 -12.97 21.40 10.34
CA ASN A 207 -12.04 22.52 10.17
C ASN A 207 -12.63 23.62 9.25
N LEU A 208 -13.45 23.22 8.28
CA LEU A 208 -14.12 24.16 7.36
C LEU A 208 -15.30 24.88 8.02
N TYR A 209 -16.08 24.17 8.84
CA TYR A 209 -17.32 24.67 9.42
C TYR A 209 -17.35 24.45 10.95
N PRO A 210 -16.43 25.07 11.71
CA PRO A 210 -16.30 24.83 13.16
C PRO A 210 -17.52 25.28 13.95
N GLY A 211 -18.22 26.34 13.52
CA GLY A 211 -19.43 26.84 14.18
C GLY A 211 -20.58 25.85 14.10
N ILE A 212 -20.78 25.24 12.93
CA ILE A 212 -21.84 24.22 12.72
C ILE A 212 -21.49 22.92 13.43
N HIS A 213 -20.22 22.50 13.39
CA HIS A 213 -19.75 21.35 14.14
C HIS A 213 -19.99 21.48 15.66
N MET A 214 -19.88 22.69 16.22
CA MET A 214 -20.19 22.93 17.65
C MET A 214 -21.68 22.80 17.96
N LEU A 215 -22.55 23.17 17.01
CA LEU A 215 -24.01 23.14 17.16
C LEU A 215 -24.61 21.74 16.95
N ASP A 216 -23.86 20.82 16.35
CA ASP A 216 -24.31 19.45 16.13
C ASP A 216 -24.46 18.67 17.45
N SER A 217 -25.60 18.01 17.60
CA SER A 217 -25.89 17.12 18.73
C SER A 217 -25.12 15.80 18.66
N HIS A 218 -24.83 15.30 17.45
CA HIS A 218 -24.21 14.00 17.20
C HIS A 218 -22.91 14.14 16.38
N LYS A 219 -21.80 14.46 17.07
CA LYS A 219 -20.50 14.70 16.43
C LYS A 219 -19.85 13.44 15.85
N ASP A 220 -20.12 12.29 16.45
CA ASP A 220 -19.57 10.99 16.05
C ASP A 220 -20.45 10.25 15.02
N CYS A 221 -21.32 10.96 14.31
CA CYS A 221 -22.19 10.35 13.31
C CYS A 221 -21.41 9.97 12.03
N CYS A 222 -21.83 8.87 11.41
CA CYS A 222 -21.33 8.47 10.11
C CYS A 222 -22.00 9.25 8.98
N VAL A 223 -21.30 9.43 7.85
CA VAL A 223 -21.82 10.09 6.65
C VAL A 223 -23.11 9.42 6.18
N ALA A 224 -23.20 8.09 6.21
CA ALA A 224 -24.42 7.34 5.83
C ALA A 224 -25.66 7.75 6.63
N HIS A 225 -25.47 8.06 7.91
CA HIS A 225 -26.56 8.44 8.81
C HIS A 225 -26.94 9.92 8.63
N ARG A 226 -25.99 10.74 8.14
CA ARG A 226 -26.16 12.17 7.92
C ARG A 226 -26.64 12.54 6.50
N LEU A 227 -26.42 11.68 5.50
CA LEU A 227 -26.66 11.98 4.07
C LEU A 227 -28.00 11.58 3.43
N PRO A 228 -29.01 10.99 4.10
CA PRO A 228 -30.40 11.26 3.72
C PRO A 228 -30.79 12.64 4.28
N PRO A 229 -31.60 13.45 3.58
CA PRO A 229 -32.00 14.76 4.08
C PRO A 229 -32.91 14.61 5.31
N HIS A 230 -32.31 14.57 6.49
CA HIS A 230 -32.99 14.86 7.73
C HIS A 230 -33.10 16.37 7.89
N GLU A 231 -34.22 16.84 8.45
CA GLU A 231 -34.37 18.25 8.80
C GLU A 231 -33.23 18.63 9.73
N TRP A 232 -32.34 19.53 9.30
CA TRP A 232 -31.20 19.99 10.10
C TRP A 232 -31.61 20.55 11.48
N ASN A 233 -32.88 20.94 11.60
CA ASN A 233 -33.55 21.36 12.83
C ASN A 233 -33.56 20.26 13.91
N THR A 234 -33.51 18.97 13.52
CA THR A 234 -33.42 17.82 14.43
C THR A 234 -31.99 17.41 14.76
N VAL A 235 -31.03 17.86 13.94
CA VAL A 235 -29.60 17.52 14.05
C VAL A 235 -28.88 18.54 14.93
N LEU A 236 -29.19 19.82 14.73
CA LEU A 236 -28.58 20.93 15.46
C LEU A 236 -29.31 21.16 16.78
N ARG A 237 -28.55 21.51 17.83
CA ARG A 237 -29.11 21.86 19.16
C ARG A 237 -29.99 23.11 19.12
N ARG A 238 -29.74 23.99 18.15
CA ARG A 238 -30.44 25.24 17.88
C ARG A 238 -30.13 25.69 16.46
N ASP A 239 -30.98 26.54 15.91
CA ASP A 239 -30.71 27.15 14.60
C ASP A 239 -29.43 28.02 14.63
N PRO A 240 -28.67 28.03 13.52
CA PRO A 240 -27.54 28.93 13.34
C PRO A 240 -27.99 30.38 13.53
N ARG A 241 -27.24 31.15 14.33
CA ARG A 241 -27.49 32.59 14.45
C ARG A 241 -27.03 33.29 13.16
N GLY A 242 -27.60 34.44 12.86
CA GLY A 242 -27.18 35.26 11.71
C GLY A 242 -25.67 35.55 11.71
N GLY A 243 -25.14 35.91 10.54
CA GLY A 243 -23.71 36.19 10.36
C GLY A 243 -22.92 34.95 9.93
N ILE A 244 -21.79 34.70 10.61
CA ILE A 244 -20.82 33.67 10.19
C ILE A 244 -21.40 32.25 10.31
N GLU A 245 -22.21 31.96 11.34
CA GLU A 245 -22.85 30.65 11.50
C GLU A 245 -23.82 30.37 10.34
N ALA A 246 -24.70 31.31 9.98
CA ALA A 246 -25.62 31.17 8.84
C ALA A 246 -24.90 31.01 7.48
N SER A 247 -23.80 31.74 7.26
CA SER A 247 -22.98 31.59 6.05
C SER A 247 -22.36 30.19 5.95
N GLN A 248 -21.76 29.71 7.05
CA GLN A 248 -21.18 28.36 7.12
C GLN A 248 -22.24 27.28 6.89
N PHE A 249 -23.45 27.45 7.43
CA PHE A 249 -24.55 26.51 7.25
C PHE A 249 -25.03 26.46 5.79
N ASN A 250 -25.21 27.61 5.15
CA ASN A 250 -25.61 27.67 3.75
C ASN A 250 -24.55 27.07 2.82
N GLU A 251 -23.27 27.36 3.07
CA GLU A 251 -22.17 26.74 2.32
C GLU A 251 -22.13 25.23 2.51
N LEU A 252 -22.27 24.72 3.74
CA LEU A 252 -22.32 23.28 4.02
C LEU A 252 -23.49 22.61 3.29
N ARG A 253 -24.67 23.25 3.28
CA ARG A 253 -25.86 22.74 2.60
C ARG A 253 -25.65 22.67 1.09
N LEU A 254 -25.16 23.74 0.46
CA LEU A 254 -24.81 23.75 -0.96
C LEU A 254 -23.74 22.69 -1.27
N HIS A 255 -22.81 22.47 -0.35
CA HIS A 255 -21.80 21.43 -0.46
C HIS A 255 -22.41 20.03 -0.54
N ILE A 256 -23.34 19.72 0.37
CA ILE A 256 -24.01 18.42 0.45
C ILE A 256 -24.95 18.24 -0.75
N GLU A 257 -25.67 19.29 -1.15
CA GLU A 257 -26.51 19.28 -2.35
C GLU A 257 -25.69 19.05 -3.63
N SER A 258 -24.49 19.62 -3.75
CA SER A 258 -23.55 19.32 -4.83
C SER A 258 -23.10 17.85 -4.82
N ILE A 259 -22.83 17.29 -3.64
CA ILE A 259 -22.40 15.89 -3.49
C ILE A 259 -23.53 14.92 -3.88
N LEU A 260 -24.78 15.23 -3.50
CA LEU A 260 -25.97 14.47 -3.86
C LEU A 260 -26.36 14.67 -5.34
N GLY A 261 -26.18 15.87 -5.89
CA GLY A 261 -26.46 16.22 -7.29
C GLY A 261 -25.49 15.58 -8.28
N HIS A 262 -24.22 15.42 -7.91
CA HIS A 262 -23.25 14.56 -8.62
C HIS A 262 -23.40 13.07 -8.26
N GLY A 263 -24.29 12.73 -7.33
CA GLY A 263 -24.24 11.55 -6.47
C GLY A 263 -25.08 10.33 -6.86
N LEU A 264 -25.88 10.35 -7.92
CA LEU A 264 -26.51 9.11 -8.42
C LEU A 264 -25.52 8.16 -9.12
N GLN A 265 -24.30 8.61 -9.43
CA GLN A 265 -23.22 7.77 -9.98
C GLN A 265 -22.11 7.41 -8.98
N ILE A 266 -22.03 8.07 -7.81
CA ILE A 266 -20.94 7.85 -6.85
C ILE A 266 -21.14 6.55 -6.06
N PHE A 267 -22.39 6.10 -5.90
CA PHE A 267 -22.70 4.86 -5.19
C PHE A 267 -22.30 3.58 -5.93
N THR A 268 -21.90 3.65 -7.21
CA THR A 268 -21.63 2.44 -8.02
C THR A 268 -20.40 2.57 -8.92
N ARG A 269 -19.18 2.76 -8.39
CA ARG A 269 -18.00 2.14 -9.04
C ARG A 269 -16.70 2.16 -8.25
N VAL A 270 -16.18 0.94 -8.12
CA VAL A 270 -14.81 0.58 -7.75
C VAL A 270 -13.79 1.32 -8.62
N SER A 271 -12.98 2.21 -8.04
CA SER A 271 -11.71 2.59 -8.66
C SER A 271 -10.61 1.63 -8.23
N ARG A 272 -10.05 0.94 -9.23
CA ARG A 272 -8.86 0.08 -9.11
C ARG A 272 -7.70 0.87 -8.48
N LEU A 273 -6.85 0.14 -7.76
CA LEU A 273 -5.49 0.56 -7.38
C LEU A 273 -4.88 1.42 -8.50
N PRO A 274 -4.21 2.54 -8.18
CA PRO A 274 -3.28 3.16 -9.13
C PRO A 274 -2.40 2.03 -9.66
N ARG A 275 -2.37 1.86 -10.98
CA ARG A 275 -1.45 0.92 -11.62
C ARG A 275 -0.04 1.43 -11.29
N PHE A 276 0.53 0.97 -10.17
CA PHE A 276 1.98 0.93 -10.01
C PHE A 276 2.48 0.19 -11.25
N GLY A 277 3.20 0.91 -12.10
CA GLY A 277 3.54 0.51 -13.46
C GLY A 277 3.82 -0.99 -13.55
N PHE A 278 2.93 -1.68 -14.27
CA PHE A 278 3.20 -2.97 -14.90
C PHE A 278 3.65 -4.14 -14.01
N TRP A 279 3.04 -4.37 -12.82
CA TRP A 279 3.36 -5.61 -12.04
C TRP A 279 2.18 -6.33 -11.36
N MET A 280 0.93 -6.09 -11.75
CA MET A 280 -0.16 -7.02 -11.39
C MET A 280 -0.35 -8.07 -12.48
N ILE A 281 0.38 -9.19 -12.36
CA ILE A 281 -0.03 -10.46 -12.96
C ILE A 281 -1.39 -10.79 -12.34
N ARG A 282 -2.43 -10.80 -13.19
CA ARG A 282 -3.72 -11.41 -12.88
C ARG A 282 -3.45 -12.87 -12.51
N THR A 283 -3.61 -13.22 -11.25
CA THR A 283 -3.92 -14.60 -10.88
C THR A 283 -5.43 -14.68 -10.75
N SER A 284 -6.00 -15.49 -11.63
CA SER A 284 -7.40 -15.87 -11.75
C SER A 284 -8.00 -16.36 -10.44
#